data_AF-A0A7W5A1C5-F1
#
_entry.id   AF-A0A7W5A1C5-F1
#
_cell.length_a   1.000
_cell.length_b   1.000
_cell.length_c   1.000
_cell.angle_alpha   90.00
_cell.angle_beta   90.00
_cell.angle_gamma   90.00
#
_symmetry.space_group_name_H-M   'P 1'
#
loop_
_entity.id
_entity.type
_entity.pdbx_description
1 polymer ?
#
loop_
_entity_poly.entity_id
_entity_poly.type
_entity_poly.pdbx_seq_one_letter_code
_entity_poly.pdbx_strand_id
1 'polypeptide(L)'
;MNVRRWGISALAAGLALAMVGCGDDSEPKKPEAAPSEADHPAYATTMDPAAAAMSFVPADARTLAVTDYDEVKSLFGLDAVTSRSSPADQKDLWNRADKEAAQVSGGLLRGVDQRLRDKFSWGAADVAWEAKFAGGGKEGFVIKVADRADPRQAIKAGIGPLRGAEFDPKTHLITKNTAAPDAENWAADEAMVAVAGGPATSTYVVKGCAEGGPKEKTRLAPIEAYSVEFGGGLATLRVGEDRDDLFVRLKLGDQAAAYKKVFTNGVADPSTGRIGFRVTNPVTAATLVTSDPVPFAVCD
;
A
#
# COMPACT_ATOMS: atom_id res chain seq x y z
N MET A 1 73.31 26.56 50.98
CA MET A 1 72.27 27.53 51.39
C MET A 1 72.02 28.49 50.24
N ASN A 2 70.76 28.88 50.03
CA ASN A 2 70.23 29.98 49.20
C ASN A 2 70.62 30.06 47.71
N VAL A 3 69.76 30.00 46.67
CA VAL A 3 68.35 30.42 46.40
C VAL A 3 68.26 31.72 45.56
N ARG A 4 67.42 31.68 44.50
CA ARG A 4 66.87 32.80 43.67
C ARG A 4 67.82 33.48 42.66
N ARG A 5 67.35 34.08 41.53
CA ARG A 5 66.18 33.87 40.60
C ARG A 5 66.21 34.99 39.54
N TRP A 6 65.70 34.71 38.31
CA TRP A 6 65.18 35.67 37.28
C TRP A 6 66.22 36.59 36.60
N GLY A 7 66.07 37.07 35.35
CA GLY A 7 65.10 36.82 34.24
C GLY A 7 65.83 36.89 32.87
N ILE A 8 65.38 37.48 31.75
CA ILE A 8 64.16 38.21 31.31
C ILE A 8 63.90 37.93 29.79
N SER A 9 62.73 38.35 29.27
CA SER A 9 62.10 38.27 27.93
C SER A 9 62.87 38.60 26.62
N ALA A 10 62.30 38.07 25.51
CA ALA A 10 61.93 38.75 24.24
C ALA A 10 62.79 38.67 22.93
N LEU A 11 62.12 38.11 21.90
CA LEU A 11 61.98 38.56 20.50
C LEU A 11 63.06 38.36 19.39
N ALA A 12 62.51 37.99 18.22
CA ALA A 12 62.92 38.27 16.84
C ALA A 12 64.04 37.47 16.15
N ALA A 13 63.63 36.60 15.20
CA ALA A 13 64.24 36.47 13.87
C ALA A 13 63.20 35.90 12.90
N GLY A 14 62.87 36.64 11.84
CA GLY A 14 62.03 36.15 10.74
C GLY A 14 62.90 35.72 9.55
N LEU A 15 62.40 34.80 8.73
CA LEU A 15 62.97 34.53 7.41
C LEU A 15 61.83 34.32 6.41
N ALA A 16 61.75 35.18 5.39
CA ALA A 16 60.82 35.03 4.28
C ALA A 16 61.51 34.27 3.15
N LEU A 17 60.84 33.25 2.61
CA LEU A 17 61.24 32.54 1.39
C LEU A 17 60.04 32.55 0.44
N ALA A 18 60.11 33.41 -0.57
CA ALA A 18 59.18 33.39 -1.68
C ALA A 18 59.68 32.38 -2.73
N MET A 19 58.86 31.40 -3.07
CA MET A 19 59.00 30.60 -4.28
C MET A 19 57.70 30.69 -5.07
N VAL A 20 57.80 31.20 -6.29
CA VAL A 20 56.68 31.33 -7.23
C VAL A 20 56.53 30.02 -7.98
N GLY A 21 55.35 29.41 -7.90
CA GLY A 21 54.93 28.28 -8.74
C GLY A 21 53.56 28.58 -9.32
N CYS A 22 53.45 28.60 -10.65
CA CYS A 22 52.23 29.01 -11.34
C CYS A 22 51.26 27.84 -11.55
N GLY A 23 49.98 28.10 -11.30
CA GLY A 23 48.85 27.61 -12.08
C GLY A 23 48.59 26.10 -12.12
N ASP A 24 47.56 25.68 -11.38
CA ASP A 24 46.36 25.18 -12.05
C ASP A 24 45.13 25.47 -11.17
N ASP A 25 44.32 26.47 -11.54
CA ASP A 25 43.01 26.77 -10.90
C ASP A 25 41.93 25.82 -11.43
N SER A 26 42.26 24.53 -11.47
CA SER A 26 41.27 23.47 -11.65
C SER A 26 40.48 23.36 -10.35
N GLU A 27 39.26 23.91 -10.33
CA GLU A 27 38.28 23.58 -9.28
C GLU A 27 38.29 22.05 -9.07
N PRO A 28 38.39 21.56 -7.82
CA PRO A 28 38.38 20.13 -7.57
C PRO A 28 37.11 19.57 -8.21
N LYS A 29 37.25 18.72 -9.24
CA LYS A 29 36.11 18.07 -9.89
C LYS A 29 35.30 17.41 -8.80
N LYS A 30 34.16 18.02 -8.46
CA LYS A 30 33.23 17.50 -7.47
C LYS A 30 32.98 16.05 -7.87
N PRO A 31 33.23 15.06 -6.99
CA PRO A 31 32.97 13.67 -7.33
C PRO A 31 31.56 13.58 -7.88
N GLU A 32 31.44 13.00 -9.08
CA GLU A 32 30.15 12.75 -9.69
C GLU A 32 29.32 11.99 -8.65
N ALA A 33 28.16 12.55 -8.30
CA ALA A 33 27.36 11.98 -7.22
C ALA A 33 27.10 10.51 -7.56
N ALA A 34 27.35 9.62 -6.59
CA ALA A 34 26.90 8.25 -6.74
C ALA A 34 25.41 8.28 -7.10
N PRO A 35 24.91 7.40 -8.00
CA PRO A 35 23.49 7.32 -8.29
C PRO A 35 22.73 7.28 -6.97
N SER A 36 21.71 8.15 -6.78
CA SER A 36 20.96 8.12 -5.52
C SER A 36 20.40 6.71 -5.34
N GLU A 37 20.54 6.18 -4.13
CA GLU A 37 19.69 5.06 -3.71
C GLU A 37 18.25 5.55 -3.89
N ALA A 38 17.42 4.76 -4.58
CA ALA A 38 16.14 5.22 -5.11
C ALA A 38 15.34 6.00 -4.06
N ASP A 39 14.91 7.21 -4.41
CA ASP A 39 14.26 8.18 -3.52
C ASP A 39 12.85 7.75 -3.04
N HIS A 40 12.52 6.46 -3.19
CA HIS A 40 11.22 5.85 -2.92
C HIS A 40 11.40 4.53 -2.15
N PRO A 41 10.50 4.18 -1.22
CA PRO A 41 10.63 2.98 -0.42
C PRO A 41 10.50 1.73 -1.29
N ALA A 42 11.64 1.07 -1.54
CA ALA A 42 11.68 -0.24 -2.18
C ALA A 42 10.87 -1.26 -1.36
N TYR A 43 10.18 -2.19 -2.04
CA TYR A 43 9.37 -3.21 -1.40
C TYR A 43 10.15 -3.94 -0.28
N ALA A 44 9.57 -3.98 0.91
CA ALA A 44 10.07 -4.75 2.04
C ALA A 44 8.99 -5.72 2.54
N THR A 45 9.38 -6.93 2.91
CA THR A 45 8.47 -7.99 3.38
C THR A 45 7.78 -7.68 4.72
N THR A 46 8.19 -6.61 5.40
CA THR A 46 7.62 -6.11 6.66
C THR A 46 6.65 -4.95 6.47
N MET A 47 6.40 -4.51 5.24
CA MET A 47 5.39 -3.50 4.94
C MET A 47 3.98 -4.05 5.09
N ASP A 48 3.04 -3.19 5.46
CA ASP A 48 1.61 -3.45 5.31
C ASP A 48 1.28 -3.83 3.85
N PRO A 49 0.39 -4.80 3.58
CA PRO A 49 0.04 -5.23 2.23
C PRO A 49 -0.37 -4.11 1.26
N ALA A 50 -1.05 -3.06 1.73
CA ALA A 50 -1.45 -1.94 0.88
C ALA A 50 -0.25 -1.10 0.45
N ALA A 51 0.61 -0.72 1.41
CA ALA A 51 1.86 -0.01 1.13
C ALA A 51 2.82 -0.85 0.27
N ALA A 52 2.95 -2.14 0.57
CA ALA A 52 3.71 -3.10 -0.20
C ALA A 52 3.24 -3.22 -1.66
N ALA A 53 1.93 -3.23 -1.89
CA ALA A 53 1.36 -3.31 -3.23
C ALA A 53 1.63 -2.04 -4.06
N MET A 54 1.65 -0.85 -3.44
CA MET A 54 1.90 0.42 -4.15
C MET A 54 3.24 0.46 -4.89
N SER A 55 4.29 -0.22 -4.40
CA SER A 55 5.57 -0.36 -5.09
C SER A 55 5.48 -1.05 -6.46
N PHE A 56 4.34 -1.69 -6.78
CA PHE A 56 4.11 -2.41 -8.03
C PHE A 56 2.99 -1.80 -8.90
N VAL A 57 2.27 -0.79 -8.41
CA VAL A 57 1.15 -0.18 -9.14
C VAL A 57 1.68 0.93 -10.07
N PRO A 58 1.44 0.85 -11.40
CA PRO A 58 1.83 1.90 -12.34
C PRO A 58 1.23 3.27 -11.98
N ALA A 59 1.99 4.35 -12.21
CA ALA A 59 1.59 5.73 -11.87
C ALA A 59 0.23 6.17 -12.47
N ASP A 60 -0.17 5.62 -13.62
CA ASP A 60 -1.39 5.90 -14.38
C ASP A 60 -2.58 4.98 -14.05
N ALA A 61 -2.39 4.02 -13.14
CA ALA A 61 -3.48 3.30 -12.51
C ALA A 61 -4.43 4.27 -11.77
N ARG A 62 -5.63 3.80 -11.48
CA ARG A 62 -6.71 4.57 -10.84
C ARG A 62 -7.22 3.93 -9.57
N THR A 63 -7.18 2.61 -9.47
CA THR A 63 -7.69 1.88 -8.30
C THR A 63 -6.71 0.77 -7.91
N LEU A 64 -6.66 0.49 -6.61
CA LEU A 64 -5.92 -0.61 -5.99
C LEU A 64 -6.83 -1.25 -4.93
N ALA A 65 -7.07 -2.56 -5.06
CA ALA A 65 -7.88 -3.34 -4.12
C ALA A 65 -7.00 -4.44 -3.52
N VAL A 66 -6.75 -4.35 -2.20
CA VAL A 66 -5.87 -5.25 -1.45
C VAL A 66 -6.67 -6.00 -0.40
N THR A 67 -6.39 -7.28 -0.22
CA THR A 67 -7.00 -8.10 0.85
C THR A 67 -5.91 -8.97 1.46
N ASP A 68 -5.73 -8.82 2.77
CA ASP A 68 -4.84 -9.65 3.56
C ASP A 68 -5.60 -10.91 4.00
N TYR A 69 -5.23 -12.03 3.39
CA TYR A 69 -5.85 -13.32 3.64
C TYR A 69 -5.35 -13.98 4.93
N ASP A 70 -4.21 -13.58 5.48
CA ASP A 70 -3.76 -14.04 6.80
C ASP A 70 -4.55 -13.31 7.91
N GLU A 71 -4.83 -12.01 7.77
CA GLU A 71 -5.78 -11.29 8.63
C GLU A 71 -7.21 -11.82 8.51
N VAL A 72 -7.69 -12.16 7.29
CA VAL A 72 -8.99 -12.85 7.11
C VAL A 72 -9.02 -14.19 7.86
N LYS A 73 -7.93 -14.98 7.82
CA LYS A 73 -7.84 -16.25 8.57
C LYS A 73 -7.85 -15.98 10.08
N SER A 74 -7.09 -14.99 10.55
CA SER A 74 -6.94 -14.68 11.97
C SER A 74 -8.25 -14.17 12.61
N LEU A 75 -9.01 -13.32 11.89
CA LEU A 75 -10.37 -12.90 12.27
C LEU A 75 -11.29 -14.09 12.61
N PHE A 76 -11.03 -15.25 12.01
CA PHE A 76 -11.83 -16.46 12.15
C PHE A 76 -11.20 -17.56 13.01
N GLY A 77 -9.95 -17.38 13.48
CA GLY A 77 -9.17 -18.41 14.17
C GLY A 77 -8.73 -19.57 13.25
N LEU A 78 -8.53 -19.27 11.96
CA LEU A 78 -8.24 -20.24 10.89
C LEU A 78 -6.82 -20.08 10.32
N ASP A 79 -5.90 -19.50 11.09
CA ASP A 79 -4.51 -19.18 10.73
C ASP A 79 -3.74 -20.41 10.20
N ALA A 80 -4.08 -21.59 10.70
CA ALA A 80 -3.50 -22.88 10.29
C ALA A 80 -4.19 -23.54 9.07
N VAL A 81 -5.16 -22.88 8.43
CA VAL A 81 -5.84 -23.40 7.23
C VAL A 81 -5.02 -23.11 5.97
N THR A 82 -4.86 -24.13 5.13
CA THR A 82 -3.91 -24.17 4.02
C THR A 82 -4.49 -24.97 2.86
N SER A 83 -3.84 -24.96 1.70
CA SER A 83 -4.20 -25.86 0.59
C SER A 83 -4.12 -27.35 0.93
N ARG A 84 -3.34 -27.70 1.96
CA ARG A 84 -3.13 -29.07 2.44
C ARG A 84 -4.07 -29.46 3.60
N SER A 85 -4.86 -28.52 4.10
CA SER A 85 -5.90 -28.77 5.12
C SER A 85 -7.08 -29.53 4.48
N SER A 86 -8.00 -30.05 5.29
CA SER A 86 -9.08 -30.88 4.75
C SER A 86 -10.00 -30.06 3.82
N PRO A 87 -10.73 -30.71 2.89
CA PRO A 87 -11.75 -30.03 2.10
C PRO A 87 -12.85 -29.36 2.94
N ALA A 88 -13.05 -29.81 4.19
CA ALA A 88 -13.99 -29.19 5.12
C ALA A 88 -13.44 -27.87 5.67
N ASP A 89 -12.19 -27.83 6.12
CA ASP A 89 -11.55 -26.62 6.68
C ASP A 89 -11.41 -25.54 5.61
N GLN A 90 -11.00 -25.91 4.39
CA GLN A 90 -10.89 -24.99 3.26
C GLN A 90 -12.27 -24.46 2.85
N LYS A 91 -13.32 -25.29 2.91
CA LYS A 91 -14.70 -24.84 2.68
C LYS A 91 -15.20 -23.92 3.79
N ASP A 92 -14.83 -24.15 5.05
CA ASP A 92 -15.21 -23.27 6.17
C ASP A 92 -14.58 -21.88 6.03
N LEU A 93 -13.25 -21.82 5.85
CA LEU A 93 -12.52 -20.58 5.60
C LEU A 93 -13.19 -19.73 4.51
N TRP A 94 -13.46 -20.33 3.35
CA TRP A 94 -14.06 -19.61 2.23
C TRP A 94 -15.53 -19.23 2.47
N ASN A 95 -16.32 -20.06 3.13
CA ASN A 95 -17.71 -19.72 3.48
C ASN A 95 -17.79 -18.54 4.46
N ARG A 96 -16.86 -18.45 5.42
CA ARG A 96 -16.81 -17.36 6.41
C ARG A 96 -16.27 -16.09 5.75
N ALA A 97 -15.18 -16.19 4.99
CA ALA A 97 -14.66 -15.07 4.20
C ALA A 97 -15.73 -14.45 3.29
N ASP A 98 -16.54 -15.25 2.60
CA ASP A 98 -17.58 -14.79 1.67
C ASP A 98 -18.83 -14.19 2.34
N LYS A 99 -18.99 -14.36 3.66
CA LYS A 99 -20.20 -13.93 4.41
C LYS A 99 -19.92 -12.90 5.50
N GLU A 100 -18.72 -12.91 6.05
CA GLU A 100 -18.36 -12.18 7.27
C GLU A 100 -17.18 -11.22 7.06
N ALA A 101 -16.32 -11.42 6.05
CA ALA A 101 -15.17 -10.55 5.80
C ALA A 101 -15.44 -9.51 4.69
N ALA A 102 -14.93 -8.30 4.88
CA ALA A 102 -14.81 -7.31 3.81
C ALA A 102 -13.60 -7.67 2.95
N GLN A 103 -13.82 -8.31 1.80
CA GLN A 103 -12.79 -8.60 0.80
C GLN A 103 -12.97 -7.67 -0.40
N VAL A 104 -11.93 -6.93 -0.82
CA VAL A 104 -12.02 -6.03 -1.99
C VAL A 104 -11.27 -6.55 -3.22
N SER A 105 -10.27 -7.42 -3.08
CA SER A 105 -9.58 -8.01 -4.25
C SER A 105 -10.42 -9.13 -4.91
N GLY A 106 -11.12 -9.92 -4.11
CA GLY A 106 -12.08 -10.95 -4.54
C GLY A 106 -11.50 -12.35 -4.77
N GLY A 107 -10.20 -12.56 -4.56
CA GLY A 107 -9.56 -13.88 -4.55
C GLY A 107 -9.36 -14.49 -5.92
N LEU A 108 -8.46 -13.92 -6.73
CA LEU A 108 -8.13 -14.32 -8.11
C LEU A 108 -7.98 -15.83 -8.30
N LEU A 109 -7.33 -16.50 -7.36
CA LEU A 109 -7.01 -17.92 -7.49
C LEU A 109 -8.17 -18.85 -7.14
N ARG A 110 -9.24 -18.37 -6.49
CA ARG A 110 -10.35 -19.21 -6.00
C ARG A 110 -11.07 -19.96 -7.13
N GLY A 111 -11.21 -19.35 -8.30
CA GLY A 111 -11.81 -19.99 -9.49
C GLY A 111 -10.97 -21.12 -10.11
N VAL A 112 -9.69 -21.26 -9.75
CA VAL A 112 -8.79 -22.32 -10.24
C VAL A 112 -8.16 -23.15 -9.11
N ASP A 113 -8.52 -22.87 -7.86
CA ASP A 113 -7.93 -23.38 -6.62
C ASP A 113 -7.85 -24.91 -6.58
N GLN A 114 -8.94 -25.62 -6.91
CA GLN A 114 -8.91 -27.09 -6.98
C GLN A 114 -7.85 -27.60 -7.96
N ARG A 115 -7.74 -27.00 -9.15
CA ARG A 115 -6.74 -27.40 -10.15
C ARG A 115 -5.31 -27.04 -9.72
N LEU A 116 -5.14 -26.00 -8.91
CA LEU A 116 -3.85 -25.67 -8.30
C LEU A 116 -3.43 -26.76 -7.31
N ARG A 117 -4.32 -27.13 -6.38
CA ARG A 117 -4.06 -28.17 -5.38
C ARG A 117 -3.76 -29.51 -6.03
N ASP A 118 -4.64 -29.97 -6.91
CA ASP A 118 -4.60 -31.32 -7.50
C ASP A 118 -3.37 -31.56 -8.38
N LYS A 119 -2.72 -30.50 -8.90
CA LYS A 119 -1.60 -30.61 -9.86
C LYS A 119 -0.28 -30.01 -9.39
N PHE A 120 -0.30 -29.08 -8.43
CA PHE A 120 0.88 -28.32 -8.00
C PHE A 120 1.03 -28.25 -6.48
N SER A 121 0.14 -28.87 -5.70
CA SER A 121 0.23 -28.99 -4.23
C SER A 121 0.23 -27.65 -3.46
N TRP A 122 -0.31 -26.60 -4.06
CA TRP A 122 -0.59 -25.30 -3.44
C TRP A 122 -1.93 -24.75 -3.96
N GLY A 123 -2.49 -23.71 -3.33
CA GLY A 123 -3.78 -23.15 -3.76
C GLY A 123 -4.08 -21.77 -3.18
N ALA A 124 -5.33 -21.33 -3.30
CA ALA A 124 -5.77 -20.02 -2.82
C ALA A 124 -5.57 -19.84 -1.30
N ALA A 125 -5.63 -20.92 -0.52
CA ALA A 125 -5.40 -20.88 0.92
C ALA A 125 -3.91 -20.73 1.32
N ASP A 126 -2.97 -20.78 0.34
CA ASP A 126 -1.56 -20.41 0.55
C ASP A 126 -1.26 -18.95 0.18
N VAL A 127 -2.26 -18.17 -0.25
CA VAL A 127 -2.11 -16.72 -0.41
C VAL A 127 -2.09 -16.09 0.99
N ALA A 128 -1.09 -15.25 1.23
CA ALA A 128 -0.99 -14.40 2.41
C ALA A 128 -1.74 -13.09 2.17
N TRP A 129 -1.49 -12.41 1.05
CA TRP A 129 -2.28 -11.27 0.60
C TRP A 129 -2.35 -11.18 -0.93
N GLU A 130 -3.41 -10.54 -1.41
CA GLU A 130 -3.68 -10.31 -2.82
C GLU A 130 -4.00 -8.83 -3.08
N ALA A 131 -3.37 -8.27 -4.10
CA ALA A 131 -3.61 -6.93 -4.62
C ALA A 131 -4.02 -6.99 -6.10
N LYS A 132 -5.01 -6.19 -6.49
CA LYS A 132 -5.39 -5.95 -7.90
C LYS A 132 -5.44 -4.46 -8.16
N PHE A 133 -5.02 -4.02 -9.33
CA PHE A 133 -5.12 -2.62 -9.74
C PHE A 133 -5.65 -2.49 -11.17
N ALA A 134 -6.32 -1.38 -11.42
CA ALA A 134 -6.91 -1.04 -12.71
C ALA A 134 -6.78 0.46 -13.01
N GLY A 135 -6.93 0.84 -14.28
CA GLY A 135 -6.48 2.13 -14.82
C GLY A 135 -5.37 1.91 -15.85
N GLY A 136 -4.74 2.98 -16.35
CA GLY A 136 -3.57 2.89 -17.26
C GLY A 136 -3.71 2.05 -18.55
N GLY A 137 -4.93 1.64 -18.92
CA GLY A 137 -5.18 0.76 -20.06
C GLY A 137 -4.89 -0.74 -19.83
N LYS A 138 -4.43 -1.17 -18.65
CA LYS A 138 -4.27 -2.60 -18.29
C LYS A 138 -4.56 -2.86 -16.82
N GLU A 139 -5.36 -3.89 -16.54
CA GLU A 139 -5.49 -4.46 -15.20
C GLU A 139 -4.25 -5.30 -14.85
N GLY A 140 -3.84 -5.26 -13.59
CA GLY A 140 -2.73 -6.05 -13.07
C GLY A 140 -2.95 -6.53 -11.64
N PHE A 141 -2.03 -7.34 -11.14
CA PHE A 141 -2.10 -7.88 -9.79
C PHE A 141 -0.73 -8.19 -9.18
N VAL A 142 -0.73 -8.30 -7.86
CA VAL A 142 0.36 -8.86 -7.05
C VAL A 142 -0.24 -9.85 -6.04
N ILE A 143 0.35 -11.02 -5.91
CA ILE A 143 -0.08 -12.05 -4.95
C ILE A 143 1.14 -12.50 -4.15
N LYS A 144 1.13 -12.29 -2.83
CA LYS A 144 2.12 -12.89 -1.92
C LYS A 144 1.64 -14.28 -1.55
N VAL A 145 2.45 -15.29 -1.88
CA VAL A 145 2.21 -16.67 -1.46
C VAL A 145 3.12 -17.05 -0.30
N ALA A 146 2.66 -17.96 0.55
CA ALA A 146 3.45 -18.55 1.62
C ALA A 146 4.68 -19.28 1.06
N ASP A 147 5.81 -19.23 1.78
CA ASP A 147 7.13 -19.65 1.27
C ASP A 147 7.19 -21.13 0.80
N ARG A 148 6.28 -21.96 1.28
CA ARG A 148 6.11 -23.37 0.87
C ARG A 148 5.51 -23.58 -0.53
N ALA A 149 4.92 -22.55 -1.13
CA ALA A 149 4.23 -22.65 -2.41
C ALA A 149 5.21 -22.40 -3.58
N ASP A 150 5.18 -23.28 -4.59
CA ASP A 150 5.94 -23.10 -5.84
C ASP A 150 4.97 -22.87 -7.02
N PRO A 151 4.70 -21.60 -7.37
CA PRO A 151 3.77 -21.28 -8.46
C PRO A 151 4.38 -21.45 -9.84
N ARG A 152 5.71 -21.67 -9.98
CA ARG A 152 6.41 -21.63 -11.29
C ARG A 152 5.84 -22.61 -12.31
N GLN A 153 5.49 -23.81 -11.87
CA GLN A 153 4.88 -24.81 -12.75
C GLN A 153 3.44 -24.45 -13.16
N ALA A 154 2.65 -23.84 -12.26
CA ALA A 154 1.30 -23.39 -12.55
C ALA A 154 1.28 -22.16 -13.49
N ILE A 155 2.22 -21.23 -13.31
CA ILE A 155 2.45 -20.09 -14.21
C ILE A 155 2.84 -20.60 -15.61
N LYS A 156 3.84 -21.50 -15.69
CA LYS A 156 4.26 -22.12 -16.97
C LYS A 156 3.12 -22.89 -17.66
N ALA A 157 2.23 -23.51 -16.89
CA ALA A 157 1.03 -24.19 -17.40
C ALA A 157 -0.14 -23.25 -17.75
N GLY A 158 0.01 -21.94 -17.54
CA GLY A 158 -0.98 -20.92 -17.91
C GLY A 158 -2.32 -21.05 -17.21
N ILE A 159 -2.31 -21.40 -15.92
CA ILE A 159 -3.51 -21.68 -15.12
C ILE A 159 -4.27 -20.38 -14.77
N GLY A 160 -5.40 -20.14 -15.43
CA GLY A 160 -6.29 -19.03 -15.09
C GLY A 160 -5.58 -17.67 -15.12
N PRO A 161 -5.72 -16.82 -14.07
CA PRO A 161 -5.07 -15.52 -13.98
C PRO A 161 -3.53 -15.57 -14.11
N LEU A 162 -2.89 -16.67 -13.68
CA LEU A 162 -1.43 -16.86 -13.68
C LEU A 162 -0.80 -16.91 -15.08
N ARG A 163 -1.59 -16.97 -16.16
CA ARG A 163 -1.08 -16.95 -17.53
C ARG A 163 -0.38 -15.62 -17.81
N GLY A 164 0.93 -15.69 -18.09
CA GLY A 164 1.74 -14.50 -18.34
C GLY A 164 1.97 -13.65 -17.08
N ALA A 165 1.85 -14.25 -15.90
CA ALA A 165 2.37 -13.69 -14.66
C ALA A 165 3.84 -14.10 -14.49
N GLU A 166 4.57 -13.37 -13.65
CA GLU A 166 5.94 -13.66 -13.24
C GLU A 166 5.97 -14.07 -11.76
N PHE A 167 7.06 -14.70 -11.31
CA PHE A 167 7.25 -15.06 -9.91
C PHE A 167 8.67 -14.76 -9.46
N ASP A 168 8.80 -13.90 -8.45
CA ASP A 168 10.07 -13.68 -7.77
C ASP A 168 10.22 -14.65 -6.58
N PRO A 169 11.17 -15.61 -6.65
CA PRO A 169 11.41 -16.54 -5.56
C PRO A 169 12.09 -15.92 -4.33
N LYS A 170 12.57 -14.67 -4.38
CA LYS A 170 13.13 -13.99 -3.18
C LYS A 170 12.04 -13.41 -2.30
N THR A 171 11.06 -12.74 -2.91
CA THR A 171 9.94 -12.10 -2.20
C THR A 171 8.71 -13.03 -2.08
N HIS A 172 8.67 -14.13 -2.84
CA HIS A 172 7.51 -15.00 -3.04
C HIS A 172 6.27 -14.24 -3.55
N LEU A 173 6.50 -13.25 -4.41
CA LEU A 173 5.45 -12.50 -5.10
C LEU A 173 5.21 -13.06 -6.49
N ILE A 174 3.93 -13.21 -6.85
CA ILE A 174 3.47 -13.42 -8.21
C ILE A 174 2.94 -12.08 -8.74
N THR A 175 3.52 -11.55 -9.82
CA THR A 175 3.19 -10.23 -10.38
C THR A 175 2.64 -10.34 -11.79
N LYS A 176 1.81 -9.39 -12.21
CA LYS A 176 1.36 -9.26 -13.60
C LYS A 176 0.97 -7.82 -13.94
N ASN A 177 1.46 -7.33 -15.08
CA ASN A 177 1.24 -5.96 -15.57
C ASN A 177 1.62 -4.87 -14.54
N THR A 178 2.59 -5.15 -13.67
CA THR A 178 3.09 -4.22 -12.65
C THR A 178 4.02 -3.17 -13.25
N ALA A 179 4.29 -2.10 -12.49
CA ALA A 179 5.38 -1.18 -12.80
C ALA A 179 6.72 -1.95 -12.94
N ALA A 180 7.60 -1.45 -13.81
CA ALA A 180 8.98 -1.91 -13.87
C ALA A 180 9.77 -1.37 -12.66
N PRO A 181 10.87 -2.02 -12.22
CA PRO A 181 11.63 -1.58 -11.04
C PRO A 181 12.22 -0.16 -11.13
N ASP A 182 12.36 0.38 -12.34
CA ASP A 182 12.88 1.70 -12.68
C ASP A 182 11.78 2.69 -13.13
N ALA A 183 10.50 2.31 -13.04
CA ALA A 183 9.37 3.14 -13.46
C ALA A 183 8.64 3.80 -12.28
N GLU A 184 8.05 4.97 -12.55
CA GLU A 184 7.15 5.65 -11.62
C GLU A 184 5.98 4.74 -11.20
N ASN A 185 5.73 4.68 -9.91
CA ASN A 185 4.75 3.82 -9.27
C ASN A 185 4.11 4.54 -8.07
N TRP A 186 3.03 3.99 -7.51
CA TRP A 186 2.29 4.65 -6.43
C TRP A 186 3.07 4.81 -5.12
N ALA A 187 4.13 4.05 -4.87
CA ALA A 187 4.97 4.26 -3.68
C ALA A 187 5.92 5.47 -3.80
N ALA A 188 6.04 6.06 -4.99
CA ALA A 188 6.75 7.31 -5.25
C ALA A 188 5.88 8.57 -5.11
N ASP A 189 4.56 8.40 -4.96
CA ASP A 189 3.57 9.47 -4.98
C ASP A 189 3.10 9.78 -3.54
N GLU A 190 3.51 10.92 -2.98
CA GLU A 190 3.26 11.29 -1.58
C GLU A 190 1.76 11.26 -1.22
N ALA A 191 0.89 11.69 -2.15
CA ALA A 191 -0.56 11.69 -1.94
C ALA A 191 -1.13 10.26 -1.85
N MET A 192 -0.56 9.32 -2.63
CA MET A 192 -0.93 7.91 -2.54
C MET A 192 -0.41 7.27 -1.24
N VAL A 193 0.84 7.56 -0.86
CA VAL A 193 1.45 7.06 0.39
C VAL A 193 0.67 7.54 1.61
N ALA A 194 0.24 8.81 1.65
CA ALA A 194 -0.56 9.38 2.73
C ALA A 194 -1.91 8.66 2.96
N VAL A 195 -2.47 8.01 1.94
CA VAL A 195 -3.71 7.22 2.04
C VAL A 195 -3.48 5.71 2.03
N ALA A 196 -2.24 5.22 1.90
CA ALA A 196 -1.92 3.79 1.86
C ALA A 196 -2.46 3.02 3.07
N GLY A 197 -2.41 3.66 4.25
CA GLY A 197 -3.16 3.25 5.42
C GLY A 197 -2.34 2.63 6.55
N GLY A 198 -3.00 1.78 7.33
CA GLY A 198 -2.38 0.90 8.31
C GLY A 198 -3.04 -0.48 8.34
N PRO A 199 -2.65 -1.35 9.28
CA PRO A 199 -3.06 -2.75 9.32
C PRO A 199 -4.58 -2.95 9.19
N ALA A 200 -4.98 -3.62 8.11
CA ALA A 200 -6.37 -3.86 7.75
C ALA A 200 -6.53 -5.23 7.08
N THR A 201 -7.70 -5.86 7.31
CA THR A 201 -8.10 -7.09 6.60
C THR A 201 -8.23 -6.84 5.09
N SER A 202 -8.64 -5.63 4.69
CA SER A 202 -8.61 -5.21 3.30
C SER A 202 -8.60 -3.69 3.15
N THR A 203 -8.04 -3.20 2.03
CA THR A 203 -7.92 -1.77 1.74
C THR A 203 -8.22 -1.52 0.27
N TYR A 204 -9.13 -0.60 -0.01
CA TYR A 204 -9.40 -0.10 -1.36
C TYR A 204 -8.89 1.34 -1.49
N VAL A 205 -8.00 1.61 -2.44
CA VAL A 205 -7.37 2.91 -2.68
C VAL A 205 -7.72 3.41 -4.08
N VAL A 206 -7.97 4.71 -4.22
CA VAL A 206 -8.34 5.37 -5.48
C VAL A 206 -7.49 6.62 -5.68
N LYS A 207 -6.95 6.79 -6.89
CA LYS A 207 -6.22 7.99 -7.32
C LYS A 207 -7.17 8.99 -7.98
N GLY A 208 -7.48 10.05 -7.24
CA GLY A 208 -8.48 11.08 -7.52
C GLY A 208 -9.63 11.06 -6.52
N CYS A 209 -10.60 11.97 -6.71
CA CYS A 209 -11.86 12.02 -5.97
C CYS A 209 -12.95 11.14 -6.61
N ALA A 210 -13.99 10.80 -5.85
CA ALA A 210 -15.16 10.11 -6.37
C ALA A 210 -16.06 11.06 -7.19
N GLU A 211 -16.63 10.57 -8.29
CA GLU A 211 -17.60 11.33 -9.08
C GLU A 211 -18.96 11.45 -8.35
N GLY A 212 -19.84 12.35 -8.83
CA GLY A 212 -21.20 12.49 -8.30
C GLY A 212 -21.32 13.35 -7.04
N GLY A 213 -20.45 14.36 -6.89
CA GLY A 213 -20.51 15.34 -5.80
C GLY A 213 -21.76 16.23 -5.78
N PRO A 214 -21.91 17.09 -4.76
CA PRO A 214 -23.05 17.98 -4.60
C PRO A 214 -23.25 18.90 -5.81
N LYS A 215 -24.51 19.18 -6.18
CA LYS A 215 -24.83 20.09 -7.30
C LYS A 215 -24.53 21.57 -7.03
N GLU A 216 -24.45 21.92 -5.75
CA GLU A 216 -24.07 23.26 -5.27
C GLU A 216 -22.71 23.14 -4.60
N LYS A 217 -21.79 24.07 -4.90
CA LYS A 217 -20.45 24.04 -4.33
C LYS A 217 -20.49 24.08 -2.81
N THR A 218 -20.00 23.03 -2.19
CA THR A 218 -19.97 22.84 -0.75
C THR A 218 -18.69 23.33 -0.09
N ARG A 219 -17.71 23.79 -0.89
CA ARG A 219 -16.35 24.14 -0.45
C ARG A 219 -15.61 22.94 0.13
N LEU A 220 -15.82 21.75 -0.45
CA LEU A 220 -14.96 20.61 -0.16
C LEU A 220 -13.53 20.92 -0.63
N ALA A 221 -12.54 20.58 0.19
CA ALA A 221 -11.16 20.64 -0.23
C ALA A 221 -10.91 19.53 -1.27
N PRO A 222 -10.02 19.77 -2.28
CA PRO A 222 -9.66 18.76 -3.28
C PRO A 222 -9.23 17.43 -2.65
N ILE A 223 -9.38 16.34 -3.39
CA ILE A 223 -8.88 15.01 -3.02
C ILE A 223 -8.04 14.51 -4.18
N GLU A 224 -6.75 14.31 -3.90
CA GLU A 224 -5.78 13.74 -4.86
C GLU A 224 -5.79 12.20 -4.82
N ALA A 225 -6.06 11.62 -3.65
CA ALA A 225 -6.29 10.21 -3.46
C ALA A 225 -7.16 9.96 -2.21
N TYR A 226 -7.84 8.81 -2.16
CA TYR A 226 -8.51 8.34 -0.95
C TYR A 226 -8.37 6.83 -0.77
N SER A 227 -8.60 6.36 0.45
CA SER A 227 -8.73 4.93 0.72
C SER A 227 -9.87 4.60 1.67
N VAL A 228 -10.36 3.36 1.60
CA VAL A 228 -11.25 2.74 2.60
C VAL A 228 -10.59 1.45 3.09
N GLU A 229 -10.17 1.45 4.34
CA GLU A 229 -9.68 0.30 5.10
C GLU A 229 -10.85 -0.44 5.77
N PHE A 230 -10.75 -1.76 5.92
CA PHE A 230 -11.66 -2.58 6.71
C PHE A 230 -10.88 -3.48 7.69
N GLY A 231 -11.29 -3.51 8.96
CA GLY A 231 -10.68 -4.38 9.97
C GLY A 231 -11.46 -4.40 11.27
N GLY A 232 -11.54 -5.56 11.94
CA GLY A 232 -12.15 -5.67 13.29
C GLY A 232 -13.62 -5.22 13.40
N GLY A 233 -14.40 -5.25 12.32
CA GLY A 233 -15.78 -4.72 12.28
C GLY A 233 -15.87 -3.19 12.15
N LEU A 234 -14.75 -2.52 11.89
CA LEU A 234 -14.65 -1.11 11.58
C LEU A 234 -14.27 -0.88 10.11
N ALA A 235 -14.47 0.35 9.65
CA ALA A 235 -13.87 0.86 8.43
C ALA A 235 -13.31 2.26 8.65
N THR A 236 -12.21 2.57 7.98
CA THR A 236 -11.57 3.89 8.02
C THR A 236 -11.47 4.45 6.61
N LEU A 237 -12.10 5.59 6.37
CA LEU A 237 -11.82 6.40 5.18
C LEU A 237 -10.60 7.29 5.46
N ARG A 238 -9.70 7.44 4.48
CA ARG A 238 -8.62 8.46 4.47
C ARG A 238 -8.72 9.34 3.23
N VAL A 239 -8.49 10.65 3.38
CA VAL A 239 -8.56 11.64 2.29
C VAL A 239 -7.43 12.70 2.32
N GLY A 240 -6.28 12.35 2.93
CA GLY A 240 -5.17 13.27 3.21
C GLY A 240 -5.38 14.09 4.49
N GLU A 241 -4.31 14.52 5.16
CA GLU A 241 -4.31 15.18 6.48
C GLU A 241 -4.84 16.64 6.44
N ASP A 242 -4.98 17.27 7.62
CA ASP A 242 -5.39 18.67 7.82
C ASP A 242 -6.68 19.11 7.07
N ARG A 243 -7.80 18.45 7.38
CA ARG A 243 -9.08 18.55 6.64
C ARG A 243 -10.22 19.21 7.40
N ASP A 244 -10.46 20.49 7.16
CA ASP A 244 -11.63 21.22 7.71
C ASP A 244 -12.99 20.70 7.18
N ASP A 245 -13.02 19.95 6.06
CA ASP A 245 -14.23 19.56 5.36
C ASP A 245 -14.80 18.17 5.75
N LEU A 246 -14.12 17.40 6.62
CA LEU A 246 -14.55 16.02 6.95
C LEU A 246 -15.96 15.94 7.56
N PHE A 247 -16.37 16.94 8.36
CA PHE A 247 -17.73 16.98 8.92
C PHE A 247 -18.81 17.24 7.86
N VAL A 248 -18.45 17.83 6.71
CA VAL A 248 -19.34 17.94 5.54
C VAL A 248 -19.36 16.60 4.81
N ARG A 249 -18.20 16.01 4.55
CA ARG A 249 -18.04 14.70 3.90
C ARG A 249 -18.79 13.58 4.62
N LEU A 250 -18.71 13.53 5.94
CA LEU A 250 -19.49 12.60 6.78
C LEU A 250 -21.01 12.75 6.55
N LYS A 251 -21.52 13.99 6.52
CA LYS A 251 -22.94 14.27 6.26
C LYS A 251 -23.39 13.86 4.86
N LEU A 252 -22.52 13.92 3.85
CA LEU A 252 -22.84 13.43 2.49
C LEU A 252 -23.10 11.92 2.48
N GLY A 253 -22.30 11.13 3.21
CA GLY A 253 -22.56 9.70 3.36
C GLY A 253 -23.79 9.37 4.21
N ASP A 254 -24.11 10.19 5.22
CA ASP A 254 -25.37 10.07 5.98
C ASP A 254 -26.63 10.33 5.14
N GLN A 255 -26.49 11.03 4.00
CA GLN A 255 -27.55 11.23 3.01
C GLN A 255 -27.60 10.09 1.99
N ALA A 256 -26.49 9.40 1.73
CA ALA A 256 -26.40 8.26 0.83
C ALA A 256 -27.01 7.00 1.47
N ALA A 257 -28.28 6.74 1.18
CA ALA A 257 -29.07 5.67 1.81
C ALA A 257 -28.51 4.24 1.66
N ALA A 258 -27.62 3.98 0.69
CA ALA A 258 -26.88 2.72 0.60
C ALA A 258 -25.77 2.64 1.65
N TYR A 259 -24.94 3.68 1.73
CA TYR A 259 -23.82 3.78 2.67
C TYR A 259 -24.29 3.77 4.14
N LYS A 260 -25.35 4.51 4.46
CA LYS A 260 -25.96 4.56 5.81
C LYS A 260 -26.44 3.20 6.35
N LYS A 261 -26.71 2.21 5.48
CA LYS A 261 -27.11 0.86 5.91
C LYS A 261 -25.94 0.04 6.43
N VAL A 262 -24.74 0.28 5.90
CA VAL A 262 -23.54 -0.54 6.12
C VAL A 262 -22.49 0.15 6.98
N PHE A 263 -22.40 1.49 6.91
CA PHE A 263 -21.55 2.33 7.74
C PHE A 263 -22.39 3.09 8.76
N THR A 264 -22.01 2.99 10.03
CA THR A 264 -22.75 3.58 11.16
C THR A 264 -21.80 4.24 12.16
N ASN A 265 -22.32 5.15 12.98
CA ASN A 265 -21.59 5.85 14.04
C ASN A 265 -20.29 6.51 13.54
N GLY A 266 -20.38 7.22 12.41
CA GLY A 266 -19.22 7.87 11.80
C GLY A 266 -18.58 8.93 12.70
N VAL A 267 -17.25 8.91 12.81
CA VAL A 267 -16.45 9.89 13.56
C VAL A 267 -15.37 10.45 12.65
N ALA A 268 -15.38 11.76 12.43
CA ALA A 268 -14.35 12.46 11.68
C ALA A 268 -13.21 12.93 12.59
N ASP A 269 -11.97 12.76 12.13
CA ASP A 269 -10.75 13.29 12.71
C ASP A 269 -10.05 14.19 11.68
N PRO A 270 -10.36 15.51 11.67
CA PRO A 270 -9.78 16.50 10.76
C PRO A 270 -8.26 16.48 10.70
N SER A 271 -7.59 16.26 11.83
CA SER A 271 -6.13 16.38 11.93
C SER A 271 -5.39 15.34 11.10
N THR A 272 -5.96 14.13 10.99
CA THR A 272 -5.34 13.00 10.27
C THR A 272 -6.08 12.64 8.98
N GLY A 273 -7.08 13.43 8.58
CA GLY A 273 -7.82 13.15 7.34
C GLY A 273 -8.76 11.94 7.38
N ARG A 274 -9.13 11.47 8.57
CA ARG A 274 -9.82 10.18 8.75
C ARG A 274 -11.31 10.32 9.04
N ILE A 275 -12.10 9.38 8.53
CA ILE A 275 -13.47 9.15 9.02
C ILE A 275 -13.63 7.66 9.36
N GLY A 276 -13.78 7.35 10.64
CA GLY A 276 -13.97 5.99 11.14
C GLY A 276 -15.45 5.63 11.28
N PHE A 277 -15.82 4.39 10.96
CA PHE A 277 -17.19 3.87 10.99
C PHE A 277 -17.25 2.48 11.64
N ARG A 278 -18.39 2.14 12.24
CA ARG A 278 -18.77 0.75 12.50
C ARG A 278 -19.43 0.13 11.27
N VAL A 279 -19.02 -1.09 10.94
CA VAL A 279 -19.51 -1.83 9.77
C VAL A 279 -20.53 -2.87 10.20
N THR A 280 -21.76 -2.79 9.69
CA THR A 280 -22.85 -3.72 10.04
C THR A 280 -22.90 -4.95 9.12
N ASN A 281 -22.39 -4.83 7.90
CA ASN A 281 -22.31 -5.92 6.92
C ASN A 281 -21.03 -5.75 6.06
N PRO A 282 -19.91 -6.41 6.44
CA PRO A 282 -18.61 -6.22 5.80
C PRO A 282 -18.59 -6.54 4.30
N VAL A 283 -19.25 -7.62 3.88
CA VAL A 283 -19.33 -8.04 2.47
C VAL A 283 -20.06 -7.00 1.62
N THR A 284 -21.18 -6.47 2.12
CA THR A 284 -21.95 -5.43 1.41
C THR A 284 -21.19 -4.11 1.39
N ALA A 285 -20.48 -3.76 2.48
CA ALA A 285 -19.66 -2.56 2.55
C ALA A 285 -18.49 -2.60 1.55
N ALA A 286 -17.76 -3.72 1.48
CA ALA A 286 -16.68 -3.94 0.50
C ALA A 286 -17.18 -3.88 -0.95
N THR A 287 -18.33 -4.50 -1.22
CA THR A 287 -18.99 -4.44 -2.55
C THR A 287 -19.37 -3.00 -2.91
N LEU A 288 -19.94 -2.25 -1.97
CA LEU A 288 -20.40 -0.88 -2.17
C LEU A 288 -19.25 0.07 -2.50
N VAL A 289 -18.14 0.04 -1.75
CA VAL A 289 -17.00 0.95 -2.00
C VAL A 289 -16.20 0.63 -3.27
N THR A 290 -16.29 -0.60 -3.77
CA THR A 290 -15.61 -1.03 -5.01
C THR A 290 -16.47 -0.88 -6.27
N SER A 291 -17.80 -0.74 -6.12
CA SER A 291 -18.75 -0.70 -7.25
C SER A 291 -19.44 0.64 -7.45
N ASP A 292 -19.62 1.43 -6.38
CA ASP A 292 -20.33 2.72 -6.40
C ASP A 292 -19.43 3.87 -5.92
N PRO A 293 -19.64 5.12 -6.38
CA PRO A 293 -18.90 6.29 -5.89
C PRO A 293 -19.00 6.45 -4.37
N VAL A 294 -17.85 6.69 -3.73
CA VAL A 294 -17.77 6.87 -2.27
C VAL A 294 -18.19 8.30 -1.89
N PRO A 295 -19.37 8.52 -1.26
CA PRO A 295 -19.96 9.85 -1.06
C PRO A 295 -19.13 10.74 -0.13
N PHE A 296 -18.31 10.14 0.72
CA PHE A 296 -17.39 10.84 1.60
C PHE A 296 -16.18 11.43 0.84
N ALA A 297 -15.78 10.83 -0.29
CA ALA A 297 -14.58 11.16 -1.04
C ALA A 297 -14.86 11.92 -2.36
N VAL A 298 -16.06 12.49 -2.51
CA VAL A 298 -16.47 13.18 -3.74
C VAL A 298 -15.69 14.46 -4.01
N CYS A 299 -15.63 14.83 -5.29
CA CYS A 299 -15.20 16.15 -5.76
C CYS A 299 -16.23 17.25 -5.36
N ASP A 300 -15.82 18.54 -5.35
CA ASP A 300 -16.70 19.72 -5.19
C ASP A 300 -17.24 20.25 -6.55
#